data_AF-A0ABD3PCU7-F1
#
_entry.id   AF-A0ABD3PCU7-F1
#
_cell.length_a   1.000
_cell.length_b   1.000
_cell.length_c   1.000
_cell.angle_alpha   90.00
_cell.angle_beta   90.00
_cell.angle_gamma   90.00
#
_symmetry.space_group_name_H-M   'P 1'
#
loop_
_entity.id
_entity.type
_entity.pdbx_description
1 polymer ?
#
loop_
_entity_poly.entity_id
_entity_poly.type
_entity_poly.pdbx_seq_one_letter_code
_entity_poly.pdbx_strand_id
1 'polypeptide(L)'
;MASSMLNMARTLLLLLLPITLVVAQEEVQGHLNLGRGSCTDQRGQFYSYIQRTQTFPDASTCGAAECAKFGNAASYRGFEFSVTKRCTCLFDKEKMPAVQNDASSPEYVSKNYAGVDAVAGTSGTPGANCYMVARDSGAVTLGTGLFYLSTVVSGVVYMFN
;
A
#
# COMPACT_ATOMS: atom_id res chain seq x y z
N MET A 1 -61.71 -16.89 -17.16
CA MET A 1 -60.60 -17.82 -16.88
C MET A 1 -59.34 -17.28 -17.55
N ALA A 2 -58.54 -16.50 -16.83
CA ALA A 2 -57.28 -15.96 -17.35
C ALA A 2 -56.38 -15.59 -16.16
N SER A 3 -55.57 -16.53 -15.68
CA SER A 3 -54.52 -16.28 -14.68
C SER A 3 -53.66 -17.54 -14.52
N SER A 4 -52.64 -17.73 -15.36
CA SER A 4 -51.51 -18.65 -15.07
C SER A 4 -50.42 -18.56 -16.13
N MET A 5 -49.70 -17.43 -16.19
CA MET A 5 -48.39 -17.34 -16.88
C MET A 5 -47.51 -16.26 -16.24
N LEU A 6 -47.39 -16.26 -14.92
CA LEU A 6 -46.53 -15.29 -14.24
C LEU A 6 -45.83 -15.93 -13.03
N ASN A 7 -45.02 -16.97 -13.23
CA ASN A 7 -44.20 -17.52 -12.14
C ASN A 7 -43.02 -18.40 -12.59
N MET A 8 -42.29 -17.99 -13.64
CA MET A 8 -41.05 -18.69 -14.03
C MET A 8 -39.87 -17.78 -14.37
N ALA A 9 -39.89 -16.52 -13.91
CA ALA A 9 -38.82 -15.54 -14.16
C ALA A 9 -38.28 -14.90 -12.87
N ARG A 10 -38.42 -15.56 -11.71
CA ARG A 10 -37.98 -15.01 -10.42
C ARG A 10 -36.84 -15.78 -9.73
N THR A 11 -36.28 -16.79 -10.40
CA THR A 11 -35.34 -17.73 -9.77
C THR A 11 -34.04 -17.87 -10.57
N LEU A 12 -33.51 -16.78 -11.11
CA LEU A 12 -32.19 -16.78 -11.74
C LEU A 12 -31.50 -15.40 -11.68
N LEU A 13 -31.57 -14.74 -10.53
CA LEU A 13 -30.90 -13.44 -10.31
C LEU A 13 -30.18 -13.40 -8.96
N LEU A 14 -29.41 -14.46 -8.65
CA LEU A 14 -28.65 -14.58 -7.40
C LEU A 14 -27.19 -15.03 -7.59
N LEU A 15 -26.67 -15.10 -8.82
CA LEU A 15 -25.35 -15.68 -9.11
C LEU A 15 -24.33 -14.71 -9.75
N LEU A 16 -24.59 -13.41 -9.78
CA LEU A 16 -23.65 -12.41 -10.32
C LEU A 16 -23.53 -11.17 -9.42
N LEU A 17 -23.33 -11.38 -8.12
CA LEU A 17 -22.65 -10.38 -7.31
C LEU A 17 -21.15 -10.67 -7.46
N PRO A 18 -20.42 -9.99 -8.36
CA PRO A 18 -18.98 -9.97 -8.22
C PRO A 18 -18.73 -9.38 -6.83
N ILE A 19 -18.15 -10.19 -5.94
CA ILE A 19 -17.62 -9.73 -4.67
C ILE A 19 -16.46 -8.81 -5.03
N THR A 20 -16.75 -7.57 -5.40
CA THR A 20 -15.78 -6.49 -5.39
C THR A 20 -15.52 -6.22 -3.93
N LEU A 21 -14.62 -7.02 -3.34
CA LEU A 21 -13.82 -6.63 -2.20
C LEU A 21 -13.01 -5.42 -2.66
N VAL A 22 -13.66 -4.25 -2.67
CA VAL A 22 -12.99 -2.97 -2.60
C VAL A 22 -12.32 -3.01 -1.25
N VAL A 23 -11.07 -3.47 -1.23
CA VAL A 23 -10.19 -3.27 -0.08
C VAL A 23 -10.09 -1.77 0.03
N ALA A 24 -10.86 -1.18 0.95
CA ALA A 24 -10.79 0.24 1.21
C ALA A 24 -9.31 0.56 1.44
N GLN A 25 -8.71 1.28 0.51
CA GLN A 25 -7.36 1.78 0.68
C GLN A 25 -7.44 2.75 1.85
N GLU A 26 -6.85 2.37 2.98
CA GLU A 26 -6.81 3.23 4.14
C GLU A 26 -5.98 4.46 3.78
N GLU A 27 -6.64 5.61 3.71
CA GLU A 27 -5.99 6.89 3.44
C GLU A 27 -5.21 7.31 4.68
N VAL A 28 -3.91 7.54 4.52
CA VAL A 28 -3.04 7.99 5.60
C VAL A 28 -2.48 9.35 5.21
N GLN A 29 -2.73 10.36 6.03
CA GLN A 29 -2.33 11.73 5.73
C GLN A 29 -0.81 11.82 5.45
N GLY A 30 -0.46 12.52 4.37
CA GLY A 30 0.93 12.71 3.95
C GLY A 30 1.59 11.48 3.33
N HIS A 31 0.83 10.40 3.10
CA HIS A 31 1.33 9.16 2.51
C HIS A 31 0.43 8.66 1.38
N LEU A 32 1.05 8.07 0.36
CA LEU A 32 0.33 7.35 -0.70
C LEU A 32 0.42 5.85 -0.45
N ASN A 33 -0.73 5.18 -0.49
CA ASN A 33 -0.81 3.73 -0.40
C ASN A 33 -0.50 3.12 -1.78
N LEU A 34 0.62 2.39 -1.88
CA LEU A 34 1.05 1.72 -3.10
C LEU A 34 0.46 0.30 -3.24
N GLY A 35 -0.25 -0.17 -2.21
CA GLY A 35 -0.91 -1.47 -2.20
C GLY A 35 -0.14 -2.53 -1.42
N ARG A 36 -0.45 -3.79 -1.73
CA ARG A 36 0.03 -4.97 -0.98
C ARG A 36 1.49 -5.28 -1.31
N GLY A 37 2.23 -5.69 -0.30
CA GLY A 37 3.65 -6.03 -0.38
C GLY A 37 4.52 -5.07 0.41
N SER A 38 5.73 -5.52 0.70
CA SER A 38 6.76 -4.65 1.25
C SER A 38 7.21 -3.65 0.19
N CYS A 39 7.53 -2.44 0.64
CA CYS A 39 7.99 -1.35 -0.22
C CYS A 39 9.36 -1.68 -0.82
N THR A 40 9.53 -1.37 -2.10
CA THR A 40 10.80 -1.53 -2.80
C THR A 40 11.22 -0.26 -3.52
N ASP A 41 12.53 -0.07 -3.66
CA ASP A 41 13.09 0.95 -4.54
C ASP A 41 12.92 0.58 -6.04
N GLN A 42 13.41 1.41 -6.94
CA GLN A 42 13.36 1.17 -8.39
C GLN A 42 14.10 -0.10 -8.83
N ARG A 43 14.99 -0.65 -7.99
CA ARG A 43 15.78 -1.85 -8.24
C ARG A 43 15.18 -3.09 -7.58
N GLY A 44 13.99 -2.97 -6.98
CA GLY A 44 13.34 -4.05 -6.25
C GLY A 44 13.98 -4.37 -4.90
N GLN A 45 14.84 -3.48 -4.36
CA GLN A 45 15.48 -3.69 -3.06
C GLN A 45 14.58 -3.20 -1.92
N PHE A 46 14.56 -3.95 -0.82
CA PHE A 46 13.84 -3.59 0.39
C PHE A 46 14.58 -2.51 1.17
N TYR A 47 13.82 -1.64 1.84
CA TYR A 47 14.37 -0.61 2.72
C TYR A 47 14.81 -1.19 4.06
N SER A 48 15.79 -0.52 4.68
CA SER A 48 16.12 -0.78 6.07
C SER A 48 14.94 -0.35 6.95
N TYR A 49 14.69 -1.01 8.06
CA TYR A 49 13.50 -0.73 8.85
C TYR A 49 13.71 -0.71 10.36
N ILE A 50 12.83 0.06 11.01
CA ILE A 50 12.56 0.01 12.44
C ILE A 50 11.10 -0.43 12.60
N GLN A 51 10.89 -1.58 13.24
CA GLN A 51 9.56 -2.14 13.47
C GLN A 51 9.22 -2.14 14.95
N ARG A 52 8.02 -1.67 15.30
CA ARG A 52 7.51 -1.77 16.66
C ARG A 52 7.13 -3.21 17.03
N THR A 53 7.48 -3.63 18.24
CA THR A 53 7.10 -4.95 18.77
C THR A 53 5.67 -5.01 19.31
N GLN A 54 4.99 -3.87 19.45
CA GLN A 54 3.56 -3.78 19.75
C GLN A 54 2.70 -3.72 18.49
N THR A 55 1.41 -3.99 18.65
CA THR A 55 0.42 -3.82 17.58
C THR A 55 -0.19 -2.41 17.59
N PHE A 56 -0.70 -2.00 16.44
CA PHE A 56 -1.41 -0.74 16.24
C PHE A 56 -2.84 -1.01 15.73
N PRO A 57 -3.82 -0.13 16.00
CA PRO A 57 -5.18 -0.37 15.58
C PRO A 57 -5.33 -0.42 14.05
N ASP A 58 -4.62 0.48 13.35
CA ASP A 58 -4.73 0.77 11.92
C ASP A 58 -3.46 1.44 11.35
N ALA A 59 -3.40 1.58 10.03
CA ALA A 59 -2.23 2.15 9.33
C ALA A 59 -2.08 3.66 9.58
N SER A 60 -3.19 4.37 9.75
CA SER A 60 -3.22 5.80 10.06
C SER A 60 -2.50 6.10 11.38
N THR A 61 -2.80 5.33 12.43
CA THR A 61 -2.14 5.46 13.73
C THR A 61 -0.67 5.06 13.64
N CYS A 62 -0.33 4.03 12.86
CA CYS A 62 1.08 3.66 12.60
C CYS A 62 1.85 4.83 11.97
N GLY A 63 1.34 5.42 10.88
CA GLY A 63 1.98 6.53 10.20
C GLY A 63 2.06 7.79 11.07
N ALA A 64 0.95 8.20 11.66
CA ALA A 64 0.83 9.48 12.37
C ALA A 64 1.42 9.46 13.79
N ALA A 65 1.36 8.35 14.52
CA ALA A 65 1.83 8.29 15.90
C ALA A 65 3.23 7.68 16.04
N GLU A 66 3.56 6.67 15.24
CA GLU A 66 4.86 5.99 15.35
C GLU A 66 5.86 6.53 14.34
N CYS A 67 5.59 6.41 13.04
CA CYS A 67 6.59 6.76 12.04
C CYS A 67 6.76 8.28 11.84
N ALA A 68 5.78 9.09 12.24
CA ALA A 68 5.91 10.56 12.26
C ALA A 68 7.09 11.06 13.11
N LYS A 69 7.51 10.30 14.14
CA LYS A 69 8.72 10.60 14.94
C LYS A 69 9.98 10.72 14.08
N PHE A 70 9.98 10.05 12.93
CA PHE A 70 11.09 10.02 11.99
C PHE A 70 10.84 10.86 10.73
N GLY A 71 9.72 11.59 10.62
CA GLY A 71 9.33 12.32 9.40
C GLY A 71 10.33 13.39 8.94
N ASN A 72 11.14 13.90 9.87
CA ASN A 72 12.21 14.87 9.62
C ASN A 72 13.54 14.23 9.21
N ALA A 73 13.68 12.91 9.30
CA ALA A 73 14.89 12.22 8.86
C ALA A 73 14.94 12.21 7.32
N ALA A 74 16.05 12.68 6.75
CA ALA A 74 16.26 12.72 5.30
C ALA A 74 16.26 11.31 4.66
N SER A 75 16.52 10.27 5.46
CA SER A 75 16.48 8.87 5.06
C SER A 75 15.10 8.23 5.17
N TYR A 76 14.11 8.90 5.77
CA TYR A 76 12.76 8.34 5.93
C TYR A 76 12.00 8.34 4.60
N ARG A 77 11.51 7.15 4.21
CA ARG A 77 10.87 6.90 2.90
C ARG A 77 9.39 6.52 2.98
N GLY A 78 8.91 6.19 4.16
CA GLY A 78 7.52 5.80 4.39
C GLY A 78 7.41 4.71 5.43
N PHE A 79 6.34 3.92 5.36
CA PHE A 79 6.11 2.85 6.32
C PHE A 79 5.35 1.67 5.70
N GLU A 80 5.42 0.54 6.37
CA GLU A 80 4.61 -0.63 6.10
C GLU A 80 3.70 -0.91 7.28
N PHE A 81 2.45 -1.26 7.00
CA PHE A 81 1.52 -1.76 7.99
C PHE A 81 1.21 -3.22 7.71
N SER A 82 1.64 -4.11 8.61
CA SER A 82 1.47 -5.56 8.42
C SER A 82 0.04 -6.00 8.68
N VAL A 83 -0.34 -7.15 8.11
CA VAL A 83 -1.62 -7.81 8.42
C VAL A 83 -1.72 -8.24 9.88
N THR A 84 -0.57 -8.42 10.55
CA THR A 84 -0.46 -8.67 11.99
C THR A 84 -0.44 -7.38 12.82
N LYS A 85 -0.81 -6.25 12.21
CA LYS A 85 -0.93 -4.93 12.83
C LYS A 85 0.39 -4.37 13.39
N ARG A 86 1.52 -4.74 12.79
CA ARG A 86 2.84 -4.19 13.14
C ARG A 86 3.16 -2.99 12.27
N CYS A 87 3.73 -1.99 12.92
CA CYS A 87 4.16 -0.75 12.28
C CYS A 87 5.66 -0.83 11.98
N THR A 88 6.03 -0.65 10.72
CA THR A 88 7.41 -0.75 10.24
C THR A 88 7.79 0.54 9.51
N CYS A 89 8.65 1.37 10.09
CA CYS A 89 9.12 2.61 9.48
C CYS A 89 10.34 2.33 8.60
N LEU A 90 10.36 2.89 7.39
CA LEU A 90 11.33 2.56 6.35
C LEU A 90 12.36 3.67 6.12
N PHE A 91 13.61 3.23 5.92
CA PHE A 91 14.76 4.09 5.76
C PHE A 91 15.69 3.60 4.64
N ASP A 92 16.41 4.54 4.04
CA ASP A 92 17.55 4.22 3.18
C ASP A 92 18.53 3.26 3.86
N LYS A 93 19.20 2.44 3.03
CA LYS A 93 20.34 1.59 3.40
C LYS A 93 21.27 2.28 4.39
N GLU A 94 21.48 1.64 5.54
CA GLU A 94 22.45 2.04 6.57
C GLU A 94 22.21 3.44 7.17
N LYS A 95 21.05 4.05 6.92
CA LYS A 95 20.68 5.38 7.43
C LYS A 95 19.47 5.33 8.37
N MET A 96 19.28 4.20 9.06
CA MET A 96 18.31 4.11 10.15
C MET A 96 18.79 4.92 11.35
N PRO A 97 17.92 5.72 11.98
CA PRO A 97 18.26 6.35 13.25
C PRO A 97 18.44 5.27 14.33
N ALA A 98 19.29 5.56 15.33
CA ALA A 98 19.38 4.72 16.51
C ALA A 98 18.07 4.82 17.32
N VAL A 99 17.59 3.67 17.80
CA VAL A 99 16.47 3.59 18.73
C VAL A 99 16.94 3.03 20.06
N GLN A 100 16.45 3.59 21.16
CA GLN A 100 16.67 3.01 22.47
C GLN A 100 15.86 1.73 22.59
N ASN A 101 16.51 0.66 23.07
CA ASN A 101 15.90 -0.65 23.16
C ASN A 101 16.45 -1.38 24.38
N ASP A 102 15.57 -1.95 25.20
CA ASP A 102 15.97 -2.88 26.25
C ASP A 102 16.22 -4.26 25.62
N ALA A 103 17.39 -4.85 25.84
CA ALA A 103 17.73 -6.16 25.29
C ALA A 103 16.84 -7.30 25.83
N SER A 104 16.27 -7.14 27.03
CA SER A 104 15.40 -8.12 27.69
C SER A 104 13.94 -7.98 27.25
N SER A 105 13.54 -6.77 26.84
CA SER A 105 12.18 -6.47 26.37
C SER A 105 12.25 -5.45 25.23
N PRO A 106 12.61 -5.88 24.01
CA PRO A 106 12.80 -4.95 22.92
C PRO A 106 11.47 -4.33 22.50
N GLU A 107 11.42 -3.01 22.49
CA GLU A 107 10.34 -2.21 21.93
C GLU A 107 10.41 -2.14 20.40
N TYR A 108 11.61 -2.31 19.84
CA TYR A 108 11.89 -2.22 18.42
C TYR A 108 12.67 -3.41 17.91
N VAL A 109 12.40 -3.79 16.66
CA VAL A 109 13.23 -4.69 15.86
C VAL A 109 13.75 -3.90 14.67
N SER A 110 15.05 -3.94 14.44
CA SER A 110 15.69 -3.20 13.35
C SER A 110 16.44 -4.15 12.42
N LYS A 111 16.36 -3.90 11.12
CA LYS A 111 17.11 -4.67 10.12
C LYS A 111 17.58 -3.78 8.97
N ASN A 112 18.85 -3.95 8.61
CA ASN A 112 19.43 -3.29 7.44
C ASN A 112 19.12 -4.06 6.15
N TYR A 113 18.78 -3.32 5.11
CA TYR A 113 18.66 -3.79 3.73
C TYR A 113 19.28 -2.76 2.76
N ALA A 114 19.15 -3.01 1.46
CA ALA A 114 19.88 -2.28 0.42
C ALA A 114 19.06 -1.20 -0.34
N GLY A 115 17.77 -1.04 -0.02
CA GLY A 115 16.88 -0.06 -0.65
C GLY A 115 17.29 1.38 -0.36
N VAL A 116 17.18 2.22 -1.37
CA VAL A 116 17.57 3.64 -1.34
C VAL A 116 16.59 4.47 -2.15
N ASP A 117 16.62 5.79 -1.91
CA ASP A 117 15.82 6.78 -2.64
C ASP A 117 14.32 6.57 -2.47
N ALA A 118 13.52 7.12 -3.39
CA ALA A 118 12.07 7.09 -3.30
C ALA A 118 11.51 5.66 -3.47
N VAL A 119 10.47 5.33 -2.71
CA VAL A 119 9.70 4.10 -2.90
C VAL A 119 9.09 4.11 -4.30
N ALA A 120 9.37 3.07 -5.08
CA ALA A 120 8.95 2.98 -6.47
C ALA A 120 7.88 1.92 -6.72
N GLY A 121 7.68 0.99 -5.78
CA GLY A 121 6.70 -0.06 -5.91
C GLY A 121 6.62 -0.95 -4.67
N THR A 122 6.00 -2.12 -4.86
CA THR A 122 5.87 -3.14 -3.82
C THR A 122 6.33 -4.50 -4.35
N SER A 123 6.70 -5.40 -3.43
CA SER A 123 7.05 -6.78 -3.79
C SER A 123 5.86 -7.65 -4.24
N GLY A 124 4.63 -7.16 -4.14
CA GLY A 124 3.40 -7.91 -4.41
C GLY A 124 3.14 -9.09 -3.46
N THR A 125 4.05 -9.39 -2.52
CA THR A 125 3.93 -10.53 -1.60
C THR A 125 2.98 -10.18 -0.46
N PRO A 126 1.90 -10.94 -0.23
CA PRO A 126 0.98 -10.66 0.87
C PRO A 126 1.69 -10.68 2.23
N GLY A 127 1.44 -9.68 3.07
CA GLY A 127 2.01 -9.61 4.42
C GLY A 127 2.00 -8.21 5.03
N ALA A 128 2.05 -7.18 4.19
CA ALA A 128 1.91 -5.78 4.59
C ALA A 128 1.31 -4.93 3.45
N ASN A 129 0.92 -3.70 3.77
CA ASN A 129 0.65 -2.65 2.81
C ASN A 129 1.76 -1.61 2.87
N CYS A 130 2.16 -1.13 1.70
CA CYS A 130 3.23 -0.15 1.53
C CYS A 130 2.66 1.28 1.43
N TYR A 131 3.20 2.18 2.24
CA TYR A 131 2.83 3.60 2.26
C TYR A 131 4.08 4.45 2.03
N MET A 132 4.15 5.13 0.88
CA MET A 132 5.25 6.04 0.56
C MET A 132 4.96 7.45 1.07
N VAL A 133 5.98 8.23 1.43
CA VAL A 133 5.78 9.65 1.77
C VAL A 133 5.36 10.43 0.51
N ALA A 134 4.28 11.20 0.59
CA ALA A 134 3.69 11.90 -0.55
C ALA A 134 4.62 12.97 -1.18
N ARG A 135 5.61 13.48 -0.42
CA ARG A 135 6.62 14.41 -0.95
C ARG A 135 7.51 13.76 -2.02
N ASP A 136 7.67 12.44 -1.96
CA ASP A 136 8.51 11.68 -2.88
C ASP A 136 7.74 11.27 -4.15
N SER A 137 6.42 11.53 -4.19
CA SER A 137 5.53 11.14 -5.30
C SER A 137 5.82 11.86 -6.61
N GLY A 138 6.38 13.07 -6.57
CA GLY A 138 6.84 13.79 -7.78
C GLY A 138 7.99 13.08 -8.51
N ALA A 139 8.74 12.21 -7.83
CA ALA A 139 9.76 11.36 -8.45
C ALA A 139 9.17 10.09 -9.08
N VAL A 140 8.05 9.59 -8.54
CA VAL A 140 7.37 8.37 -9.02
C VAL A 140 6.56 8.63 -10.29
N THR A 141 6.05 9.85 -10.49
CA THR A 141 5.28 10.22 -11.71
C THR A 141 6.10 10.13 -13.01
N LEU A 142 7.43 10.11 -12.93
CA LEU A 142 8.31 9.93 -14.10
C LEU A 142 8.71 8.46 -14.38
N GLY A 143 8.50 7.55 -13.42
CA GLY A 143 8.91 6.13 -13.55
C GLY A 143 7.76 5.16 -13.81
N THR A 144 6.55 5.46 -13.36
CA THR A 144 5.38 4.55 -13.47
C THR A 144 4.35 4.98 -14.52
N GLY A 145 4.62 6.05 -15.28
CA GLY A 145 3.76 6.57 -16.35
C GLY A 145 3.59 5.67 -17.58
N LEU A 146 4.18 4.46 -17.60
CA LEU A 146 4.09 3.53 -18.74
C LEU A 146 3.18 2.31 -18.54
N PHE A 147 2.53 2.13 -17.37
CA PHE A 147 1.73 0.92 -17.11
C PHE A 147 0.22 1.12 -16.91
N TYR A 148 -0.31 2.34 -17.06
CA TYR A 148 -1.76 2.60 -16.98
C TYR A 148 -2.33 3.42 -18.16
N LEU A 149 -1.78 3.24 -19.37
CA LEU A 149 -2.39 3.72 -20.62
C LEU A 149 -2.66 2.56 -21.58
N SER A 150 -3.56 1.67 -21.20
CA SER A 150 -4.23 0.80 -22.17
C SER A 150 -5.61 0.44 -21.66
N THR A 151 -6.63 1.23 -22.05
CA THR A 151 -8.01 0.76 -22.38
C THR A 151 -9.05 1.89 -22.46
N VAL A 152 -8.87 2.93 -23.27
CA VAL A 152 -10.06 3.68 -23.76
C VAL A 152 -9.88 4.37 -25.12
N VAL A 153 -9.51 3.67 -26.19
CA VAL A 153 -9.88 4.14 -27.55
C VAL A 153 -10.13 2.95 -28.46
N SER A 154 -11.39 2.57 -28.63
CA SER A 154 -11.94 1.95 -29.87
C SER A 154 -13.43 1.70 -29.65
N GLY A 155 -14.22 2.72 -29.97
CA GLY A 155 -15.67 2.65 -29.82
C GLY A 155 -16.42 3.86 -30.39
N VAL A 156 -15.90 4.52 -31.42
CA VAL A 156 -16.68 5.45 -32.26
C VAL A 156 -16.21 5.31 -33.71
N VAL A 157 -16.56 4.20 -34.35
CA VAL A 157 -16.64 4.10 -35.81
C VAL A 157 -17.93 3.38 -36.13
N TYR A 158 -19.07 4.03 -35.92
CA TYR A 158 -20.29 3.76 -36.67
C TYR A 158 -21.16 5.03 -36.55
N MET A 159 -21.65 5.49 -37.70
CA MET A 159 -22.40 6.73 -37.96
C MET A 159 -21.53 7.87 -38.50
N PHE A 160 -21.12 7.76 -39.77
CA PHE A 160 -21.16 8.83 -40.79
C PHE A 160 -20.58 8.30 -42.11
N ASN A 161 -21.40 7.52 -42.82
CA ASN A 161 -21.59 7.54 -44.28
C ASN A 161 -22.72 6.59 -44.63
#